data_AF-A0A372GPE5-F1
#
_entry.id   AF-A0A372GPE5-F1
#
_cell.length_a   1.000
_cell.length_b   1.000
_cell.length_c   1.000
_cell.angle_alpha   90.00
_cell.angle_beta   90.00
_cell.angle_gamma   90.00
#
_symmetry.space_group_name_H-M   'P 1'
#
loop_
_entity.id
_entity.type
_entity.pdbx_description
1 polymer ?
#
loop_
_entity_poly.entity_id
_entity_poly.type
_entity_poly.pdbx_seq_one_letter_code
_entity_poly.pdbx_strand_id
1 'polypeptide(L)'
;METPEDFGRAERLLAAIRGRGRAKGVDIVRDEETGLSQVRIAYRDGAMLAEWTGATYRWRSEDGPWETLGADPEDAAKVIVPTMDVRTTLDGDGGP
;
A
#
# COMPACT_ATOMS: atom_id res chain seq x y z
N MET A 1 14.79 -2.07 -16.91
CA MET A 1 15.70 -0.98 -16.50
C MET A 1 14.88 -0.12 -15.55
N GLU A 2 15.11 -0.26 -14.25
CA GLU A 2 14.42 0.52 -13.22
C GLU A 2 14.76 2.00 -13.46
N THR A 3 13.76 2.83 -13.73
CA THR A 3 14.00 4.27 -13.78
C THR A 3 14.01 4.79 -12.35
N PRO A 4 14.90 5.75 -12.00
CA PRO A 4 14.91 6.38 -10.67
C PRO A 4 13.56 7.03 -10.30
N GLU A 5 12.65 7.15 -11.26
CA GLU A 5 11.29 7.63 -11.10
C GLU A 5 10.39 6.64 -10.32
N ASP A 6 10.62 5.34 -10.41
CA ASP A 6 9.81 4.30 -9.75
C ASP A 6 9.96 4.34 -8.23
N PHE A 7 11.21 4.39 -7.75
CA PHE A 7 11.53 4.55 -6.34
C PHE A 7 10.96 5.86 -5.78
N GLY A 8 11.07 6.96 -6.53
CA GLY A 8 10.49 8.24 -6.13
C GLY A 8 8.95 8.23 -6.06
N ARG A 9 8.27 7.37 -6.83
CA ARG A 9 6.81 7.17 -6.74
C ARG A 9 6.43 6.41 -5.48
N ALA A 10 7.14 5.32 -5.18
CA ALA A 10 6.96 4.56 -3.94
C ALA A 10 7.19 5.43 -2.69
N GLU A 11 8.25 6.26 -2.68
CA GLU A 11 8.53 7.21 -1.59
C GLU A 11 7.43 8.25 -1.40
N ARG A 12 6.89 8.80 -2.49
CA ARG A 12 5.76 9.75 -2.42
C ARG A 12 4.52 9.12 -1.84
N LEU A 13 4.21 7.88 -2.23
CA LEU A 13 3.10 7.13 -1.65
C LEU A 13 3.33 6.86 -0.16
N LEU A 14 4.52 6.42 0.23
CA LEU A 14 4.90 6.21 1.62
C LEU A 14 4.72 7.49 2.45
N ALA A 15 5.19 8.64 1.95
CA ALA A 15 5.04 9.92 2.62
C ALA A 15 3.56 10.32 2.77
N ALA A 16 2.73 10.12 1.73
CA ALA A 16 1.30 10.40 1.76
C ALA A 16 0.54 9.51 2.77
N ILE A 17 0.93 8.25 2.91
CA ILE A 17 0.34 7.32 3.89
C ILE A 17 0.80 7.69 5.31
N ARG A 18 2.09 7.96 5.52
CA ARG A 18 2.63 8.40 6.81
C ARG A 18 2.01 9.71 7.28
N GLY A 19 1.82 10.68 6.38
CA GLY A 19 1.19 11.96 6.70
C GLY A 19 -0.24 11.84 7.22
N ARG A 20 -0.95 10.73 6.90
CA ARG A 20 -2.29 10.44 7.42
C ARG A 20 -2.30 9.78 8.81
N GLY A 21 -1.14 9.40 9.34
CA GLY A 21 -0.95 9.07 10.76
C GLY A 21 -1.61 7.78 11.27
N ARG A 22 -2.06 6.87 10.40
CA ARG A 22 -2.77 5.63 10.79
C ARG A 22 -2.02 4.32 10.56
N ALA A 23 -0.93 4.33 9.79
CA ALA A 23 -0.15 3.12 9.56
C ALA A 23 0.76 2.81 10.77
N LYS A 24 0.79 1.55 11.21
CA LYS A 24 1.68 1.07 12.28
C LYS A 24 3.13 1.01 11.82
N GLY A 25 3.33 0.67 10.54
CA GLY A 25 4.62 0.68 9.87
C GLY A 25 4.41 0.84 8.37
N VAL A 26 5.29 1.59 7.72
CA VAL A 26 5.30 1.73 6.26
C VAL A 26 6.76 1.65 5.84
N ASP A 27 7.07 0.69 4.98
CA ASP A 27 8.41 0.44 4.47
C ASP A 27 8.37 0.21 2.96
N ILE A 28 9.46 0.52 2.28
CA ILE A 28 9.64 0.19 0.87
C ILE A 28 10.45 -1.10 0.83
N VAL A 29 9.83 -2.15 0.34
CA VAL A 29 10.45 -3.44 0.10
C VAL A 29 10.63 -3.64 -1.39
N ARG A 30 11.64 -4.42 -1.77
CA ARG A 30 11.82 -4.84 -3.15
C ARG A 30 11.17 -6.18 -3.35
N ASP A 31 10.34 -6.29 -4.37
CA ASP A 31 9.79 -7.57 -4.79
C ASP A 31 10.88 -8.39 -5.49
N GLU A 32 11.19 -9.57 -4.98
CA GLU A 32 12.26 -10.41 -5.54
C GLU A 32 11.87 -11.06 -6.88
N GLU A 33 10.57 -11.22 -7.15
CA GLU A 33 10.05 -11.88 -8.35
C GLU A 33 10.03 -10.93 -9.56
N THR A 34 9.52 -9.73 -9.36
CA THR A 34 9.34 -8.69 -10.39
C THR A 34 10.48 -7.67 -10.39
N GLY A 35 11.23 -7.57 -9.30
CA GLY A 35 12.29 -6.58 -9.08
C GLY A 35 11.78 -5.18 -8.76
N LEU A 36 10.46 -4.98 -8.68
CA LEU A 36 9.82 -3.66 -8.50
C LEU A 36 9.83 -3.19 -7.04
N SER A 37 9.77 -1.87 -6.86
CA SER A 37 9.64 -1.26 -5.53
C SER A 37 8.18 -1.35 -5.05
N GLN A 38 7.97 -1.99 -3.91
CA GLN A 38 6.66 -2.13 -3.28
C GLN A 38 6.65 -1.42 -1.92
N VAL A 39 5.61 -0.64 -1.67
CA VAL A 39 5.32 -0.05 -0.36
C VAL A 39 4.55 -1.09 0.46
N ARG A 40 5.19 -1.66 1.48
CA ARG A 40 4.56 -2.52 2.47
C ARG A 40 4.02 -1.68 3.61
N ILE A 41 2.71 -1.74 3.81
CA ILE A 41 2.02 -1.06 4.90
C ILE A 41 1.54 -2.08 5.92
N ALA A 42 2.16 -2.08 7.10
CA ALA A 42 1.73 -2.88 8.24
C ALA A 42 0.64 -2.14 9.03
N TYR A 43 -0.45 -2.85 9.33
CA TYR A 43 -1.52 -2.43 10.22
C TYR A 43 -1.74 -3.50 11.31
N ARG A 44 -2.73 -3.32 12.19
CA ARG A 44 -2.89 -4.15 13.40
C ARG A 44 -3.04 -5.65 13.08
N ASP A 45 -3.74 -5.95 12.00
CA ASP A 45 -4.23 -7.29 11.68
C ASP A 45 -3.59 -7.89 10.43
N GLY A 46 -2.57 -7.23 9.86
CA GLY A 46 -1.91 -7.72 8.66
C GLY A 46 -1.08 -6.66 7.95
N ALA A 47 -0.76 -6.96 6.70
CA ALA A 47 -0.05 -6.05 5.82
C ALA A 47 -0.78 -5.88 4.48
N MET A 48 -0.64 -4.69 3.92
CA MET A 48 -0.98 -4.39 2.53
C MET A 48 0.29 -4.08 1.76
N LEU A 49 0.27 -4.41 0.47
CA LEU A 49 1.33 -4.11 -0.47
C LEU A 49 0.77 -3.16 -1.51
N ALA A 50 1.50 -2.11 -1.82
CA ALA A 50 1.19 -1.21 -2.92
C ALA A 50 2.41 -1.08 -3.81
N GLU A 51 2.23 -1.06 -5.12
CA GLU A 51 3.32 -0.93 -6.08
C GLU A 51 2.97 0.03 -7.21
N TRP A 52 4.01 0.53 -7.87
CA TRP A 52 3.87 1.31 -9.08
C TRP A 52 4.03 0.40 -10.30
N THR A 53 3.08 0.46 -11.22
CA THR A 53 3.10 -0.36 -12.45
C THR A 53 3.77 0.33 -13.64
N GLY A 54 4.30 1.55 -13.44
CA GLY A 54 4.77 2.43 -14.51
C GLY A 54 3.74 3.46 -14.96
N ALA A 55 2.44 3.18 -14.82
CA ALA A 55 1.34 4.07 -15.25
C ALA A 55 0.36 4.42 -14.12
N THR A 56 0.07 3.45 -13.24
CA THR A 56 -0.84 3.61 -12.10
C THR A 56 -0.30 2.87 -10.89
N TYR A 57 -0.77 3.27 -9.70
CA TYR A 57 -0.54 2.45 -8.51
C TYR A 57 -1.48 1.24 -8.54
N ARG A 58 -1.05 0.13 -7.96
CA ARG A 58 -1.95 -0.96 -7.58
C ARG A 58 -1.64 -1.36 -6.15
N TRP A 59 -2.63 -1.90 -5.46
CA TRP A 59 -2.45 -2.39 -4.10
C TRP A 59 -3.15 -3.73 -3.93
N ARG A 60 -2.71 -4.51 -2.95
CA ARG A 60 -3.37 -5.73 -2.52
C ARG A 60 -3.22 -5.89 -1.02
N SER A 61 -4.09 -6.72 -0.50
CA SER A 61 -3.88 -7.37 0.80
C SER A 61 -2.97 -8.59 0.62
N GLU A 62 -2.39 -9.07 1.71
CA GLU A 62 -1.47 -10.23 1.69
C GLU A 62 -2.03 -11.41 0.88
N ASP A 63 -3.31 -11.75 1.08
CA ASP A 63 -4.04 -12.80 0.33
C ASP A 63 -5.06 -12.28 -0.69
N GLY A 64 -5.12 -10.97 -0.93
CA GLY A 64 -6.10 -10.37 -1.83
C GLY A 64 -5.64 -10.24 -3.28
N PRO A 65 -6.58 -10.09 -4.23
CA PRO A 65 -6.24 -9.72 -5.60
C PRO A 65 -5.61 -8.31 -5.65
N TRP A 66 -4.82 -8.06 -6.69
CA TRP A 66 -4.33 -6.71 -7.00
C TRP A 66 -5.46 -5.82 -7.51
N GLU A 67 -5.66 -4.71 -6.82
CA GLU A 67 -6.62 -3.66 -7.17
C GLU A 67 -5.87 -2.45 -7.72
N THR A 68 -6.31 -1.94 -8.87
CA THR A 68 -5.66 -0.79 -9.51
C THR A 68 -6.21 0.51 -8.94
N LEU A 69 -5.32 1.47 -8.69
CA LEU A 69 -5.59 2.82 -8.22
C LEU A 69 -5.24 3.84 -9.30
N GLY A 70 -5.46 5.12 -9.01
CA GLY A 70 -5.00 6.21 -9.86
C GLY A 70 -3.47 6.34 -9.90
N ALA A 71 -2.99 7.27 -10.74
CA ALA A 71 -1.57 7.62 -10.84
C ALA A 71 -1.09 8.57 -9.72
N ASP A 72 -2.04 9.13 -8.97
CA ASP A 72 -1.79 10.12 -7.92
C ASP A 72 -1.54 9.45 -6.57
N PRO A 73 -0.35 9.65 -5.94
CA PRO A 73 -0.01 9.01 -4.68
C PRO A 73 -0.91 9.47 -3.53
N GLU A 74 -1.35 10.72 -3.55
CA GLU A 74 -2.26 11.24 -2.54
C GLU A 74 -3.63 10.60 -2.62
N ASP A 75 -4.15 10.38 -3.83
CA ASP A 75 -5.44 9.75 -4.07
C ASP A 75 -5.39 8.26 -3.75
N ALA A 76 -4.34 7.56 -4.20
CA ALA A 76 -4.07 6.19 -3.81
C ALA A 76 -4.05 6.03 -2.28
N ALA A 77 -3.37 6.92 -1.56
CA ALA A 77 -3.34 6.90 -0.11
C ALA A 77 -4.71 7.23 0.54
N LYS A 78 -5.60 8.00 -0.11
CA LYS A 78 -6.99 8.21 0.36
C LYS A 78 -7.82 6.94 0.28
N VAL A 79 -7.52 6.03 -0.65
CA VAL A 79 -8.21 4.74 -0.79
C VAL A 79 -7.60 3.69 0.16
N ILE A 80 -6.28 3.64 0.21
CA ILE A 80 -5.51 2.64 0.96
C ILE A 80 -5.75 2.80 2.48
N VAL A 81 -5.66 4.02 3.03
CA VAL A 81 -5.78 4.26 4.49
C VAL A 81 -7.14 3.85 5.10
N PRO A 82 -8.31 4.26 4.57
CA PRO A 82 -9.59 3.80 5.12
C PRO A 82 -9.80 2.30 4.94
N THR A 83 -9.23 1.69 3.89
CA THR A 83 -9.36 0.25 3.67
C THR A 83 -8.63 -0.57 4.74
N MET A 84 -7.50 -0.08 5.29
CA MET A 84 -6.88 -0.74 6.47
C MET A 84 -7.81 -0.72 7.69
N ASP A 85 -8.57 0.36 7.85
CA ASP A 85 -9.49 0.56 8.98
C ASP A 85 -10.66 -0.43 8.93
N VAL A 86 -11.27 -0.57 7.75
CA VAL A 86 -12.36 -1.54 7.49
C VAL A 86 -11.88 -2.97 7.72
N ARG A 87 -10.70 -3.33 7.19
CA ARG A 87 -10.17 -4.69 7.33
C ARG A 87 -9.71 -5.01 8.75
N THR A 88 -9.21 -4.02 9.50
CA THR A 88 -8.95 -4.17 10.94
C THR A 88 -10.24 -4.41 11.74
N THR A 89 -11.38 -3.95 11.23
CA THR A 89 -12.68 -4.07 11.93
C THR A 89 -13.40 -5.38 11.63
N LEU A 90 -13.20 -5.95 10.44
CA LEU A 90 -13.89 -7.18 10.00
C LEU A 90 -13.38 -8.46 10.69
N ASP A 91 -12.13 -8.50 11.16
CA ASP A 91 -11.59 -9.64 11.94
C ASP A 91 -11.95 -9.56 13.45
N GLY A 92 -12.64 -8.48 13.87
CA GLY A 92 -13.01 -8.21 15.25
C GLY A 92 -14.43 -8.64 15.67
N ASP A 93 -15.25 -9.19 14.76
CA ASP A 93 -16.61 -9.64 15.07
C ASP A 93 -16.66 -11.17 15.21
N GLY A 94 -15.91 -11.67 16.19
CA GLY A 94 -16.27 -12.92 16.87
C GLY A 94 -17.51 -12.65 17.70
N GLY A 95 -18.67 -12.88 17.11
CA GLY A 95 -19.98 -12.65 17.74
C GLY A 95 -20.18 -13.46 19.04
N PRO A 96 -20.94 -12.93 20.01
CA PRO A 96 -21.41 -13.69 21.17
C PRO A 96 -22.46 -14.75 20.81
#